data_AF-A0AB94IH06-F1
#
_entry.id   AF-A0AB94IH06-F1
#
_cell.length_a   1.000
_cell.length_b   1.000
_cell.length_c   1.000
_cell.angle_alpha   90.00
_cell.angle_beta   90.00
_cell.angle_gamma   90.00
#
_symmetry.space_group_name_H-M   'P 1'
#
loop_
_entity.id
_entity.type
_entity.pdbx_description
1 polymer ?
#
loop_
_entity_poly.entity_id
_entity_poly.type
_entity_poly.pdbx_seq_one_letter_code
_entity_poly.pdbx_strand_id
1 'polypeptide(L)'
;HIFRKVVKGKADQPDKQEVSKKSSGFWVTVLKVELADIAFAVDSILAAVAMAVVLPDTPLPNIGGLDGGKFLVIFAGGIIGLVIMRFAANQFVKLLERRPGLEIAAFAIVGWVGVKLAVYTLSHPSLAILSEEFAHSTEWKVSFYAVLVGIAAAGWFFSKDKTNESVKKKPKVS
;
A
#
# COMPACT_ATOMS: atom_id res chain seq x y z
N HIS A 1 19.26 33.11 14.28
CA HIS A 1 17.96 32.71 14.87
C HIS A 1 16.76 32.74 13.91
N ILE A 2 16.89 33.16 12.65
CA ILE A 2 15.76 33.27 11.69
C ILE A 2 15.63 32.04 10.77
N PHE A 3 16.72 31.30 10.51
CA PHE A 3 16.74 30.17 9.58
C PHE A 3 16.07 28.86 10.08
N ARG A 4 15.79 28.73 11.39
CA ARG A 4 15.17 27.50 11.94
C ARG A 4 13.65 27.45 11.75
N LYS A 5 13.02 28.55 11.30
CA LYS A 5 11.56 28.65 11.15
C LYS A 5 11.03 28.30 9.76
N VAL A 6 11.89 28.24 8.74
CA VAL A 6 11.48 27.97 7.35
C VAL A 6 11.49 26.47 7.02
N VAL A 7 12.29 25.64 7.72
CA VAL A 7 12.38 24.20 7.46
C VAL A 7 11.29 23.38 8.17
N LYS A 8 10.52 23.98 9.10
CA LYS A 8 9.51 23.28 9.90
C LYS A 8 8.05 23.57 9.50
N GLY A 9 7.83 24.14 8.30
CA GLY A 9 6.54 24.70 7.89
C GLY A 9 5.89 24.12 6.63
N LYS A 10 6.42 23.03 6.05
CA LYS A 10 5.82 22.39 4.86
C LYS A 10 5.88 20.87 4.96
N ALA A 11 5.17 20.34 5.94
CA ALA A 11 4.54 19.03 5.82
C ALA A 11 3.05 19.33 5.83
N ASP A 12 2.52 19.69 4.66
CA ASP A 12 1.10 19.88 4.43
C ASP A 12 0.39 18.58 4.82
N GLN A 13 -0.27 18.62 5.97
CA GLN A 13 -1.42 17.78 6.23
C GLN A 13 -2.49 18.18 5.22
N PRO A 14 -3.07 17.27 4.42
CA PRO A 14 -4.31 17.59 3.76
C PRO A 14 -5.41 17.60 4.83
N ASP A 15 -5.78 18.84 5.15
CA ASP A 15 -7.08 19.33 5.61
C ASP A 15 -7.60 18.98 7.00
N LYS A 16 -7.52 20.03 7.84
CA LYS A 16 -8.59 20.39 8.76
C LYS A 16 -9.93 20.46 8.01
N GLN A 17 -10.87 19.62 8.41
CA GLN A 17 -12.29 20.01 8.42
C GLN A 17 -12.82 19.82 9.84
N GLU A 18 -12.70 20.88 10.64
CA GLU A 18 -13.71 21.16 11.65
C GLU A 18 -15.00 21.56 10.91
N VAL A 19 -15.82 20.57 10.57
CA VAL A 19 -17.23 20.80 10.27
C VAL A 19 -18.05 19.83 11.10
N SER A 20 -18.86 20.41 11.95
CA SER A 20 -19.88 19.73 12.74
C SER A 20 -20.76 18.86 11.85
N LYS A 21 -20.68 17.53 12.01
CA LYS A 21 -21.80 16.58 12.02
C LYS A 21 -21.27 15.16 12.13
N LYS A 22 -21.65 14.50 13.21
CA LYS A 22 -21.31 13.13 13.62
C LYS A 22 -21.63 12.02 12.59
N SER A 23 -22.18 12.36 11.42
CA SER A 23 -22.57 11.45 10.34
C SER A 23 -21.76 11.59 9.03
N SER A 24 -21.05 12.70 8.78
CA SER A 24 -20.27 12.85 7.53
C SER A 24 -18.96 12.06 7.57
N GLY A 25 -18.36 11.90 8.75
CA GLY A 25 -17.09 11.20 8.92
C GLY A 25 -17.13 9.73 8.48
N PHE A 26 -18.24 9.02 8.72
CA PHE A 26 -18.36 7.61 8.31
C PHE A 26 -18.41 7.46 6.78
N TRP A 27 -19.28 8.21 6.10
CA TRP A 27 -19.40 8.15 4.64
C TRP A 27 -18.13 8.61 3.92
N VAL A 28 -17.46 9.64 4.43
CA VAL A 28 -16.16 10.08 3.90
C VAL A 28 -15.10 8.99 4.09
N THR A 29 -15.11 8.29 5.23
CA THR A 29 -14.17 7.19 5.49
C THR A 29 -14.43 6.00 4.57
N VAL A 30 -15.69 5.61 4.40
CA VAL A 30 -16.09 4.53 3.47
C VAL A 30 -15.69 4.87 2.04
N LEU A 31 -15.93 6.11 1.59
CA LEU A 31 -15.53 6.55 0.24
C LEU A 31 -14.01 6.49 0.03
N LYS A 32 -13.21 6.87 1.04
CA LYS A 32 -11.74 6.76 0.97
C LYS A 32 -11.26 5.30 0.85
N VAL A 33 -11.88 4.40 1.61
CA VAL A 33 -11.56 2.96 1.55
C VAL A 33 -11.97 2.38 0.20
N GLU A 34 -13.18 2.69 -0.27
CA GLU A 34 -13.68 2.20 -1.56
C GLU A 34 -12.83 2.70 -2.74
N LEU A 35 -12.38 3.96 -2.71
CA LEU A 35 -11.50 4.49 -3.75
C LEU A 35 -10.16 3.76 -3.81
N ALA A 36 -9.59 3.39 -2.65
CA ALA A 36 -8.38 2.58 -2.58
C ALA A 36 -8.60 1.16 -3.10
N ASP A 37 -9.75 0.55 -2.77
CA ASP A 37 -10.13 -0.77 -3.26
C ASP A 37 -10.35 -0.79 -4.77
N ILE A 38 -10.93 0.27 -5.37
CA ILE A 38 -11.06 0.42 -6.82
C ILE A 38 -9.68 0.48 -7.49
N ALA A 39 -8.73 1.24 -6.94
CA ALA A 39 -7.39 1.35 -7.50
C ALA A 39 -6.68 -0.01 -7.56
N PHE A 40 -6.87 -0.85 -6.54
CA PHE A 40 -6.32 -2.20 -6.55
C PHE A 40 -7.11 -3.16 -7.44
N ALA A 41 -8.43 -3.03 -7.55
CA ALA A 41 -9.23 -3.85 -8.44
C ALA A 41 -8.80 -3.71 -9.90
N VAL A 42 -8.38 -2.50 -10.31
CA VAL A 42 -7.80 -2.27 -11.65
C VAL A 42 -6.52 -3.07 -11.85
N ASP A 43 -5.59 -3.04 -10.90
CA ASP A 43 -4.35 -3.85 -10.95
C ASP A 43 -4.67 -5.35 -10.95
N SER A 44 -5.64 -5.75 -10.11
CA SER A 44 -6.38 -7.00 -10.09
C SER A 44 -6.68 -7.58 -11.48
N ILE A 45 -7.49 -6.81 -12.19
CA ILE A 45 -8.03 -7.15 -13.50
C ILE A 45 -6.92 -7.11 -14.54
N LEU A 46 -6.04 -6.11 -14.53
CA LEU A 46 -4.94 -6.01 -15.49
C LEU A 46 -3.96 -7.18 -15.37
N ALA A 47 -3.65 -7.62 -14.15
CA ALA A 47 -2.83 -8.82 -13.92
C ALA A 47 -3.55 -10.08 -14.42
N ALA A 48 -4.85 -10.21 -14.16
CA ALA A 48 -5.64 -11.36 -14.63
C ALA A 48 -5.77 -11.36 -16.17
N VAL A 49 -5.89 -10.20 -16.81
CA VAL A 49 -5.89 -10.04 -18.27
C VAL A 49 -4.52 -10.44 -18.83
N ALA A 50 -3.42 -9.98 -18.24
CA ALA A 50 -2.07 -10.34 -18.65
C ALA A 50 -1.82 -11.87 -18.56
N MET A 51 -2.40 -12.52 -17.55
CA MET A 51 -2.40 -13.98 -17.44
C MET A 51 -3.33 -14.67 -18.45
N ALA A 52 -4.51 -14.11 -18.70
CA ALA A 52 -5.48 -14.70 -19.62
C ALA A 52 -5.02 -14.66 -21.09
N VAL A 53 -4.29 -13.61 -21.50
CA VAL A 53 -3.77 -13.52 -22.87
C VAL A 53 -2.69 -14.56 -23.19
N VAL A 54 -2.01 -15.11 -22.19
CA VAL A 54 -1.00 -16.17 -22.39
C VAL A 54 -1.56 -17.59 -22.31
N LEU A 55 -2.84 -17.75 -21.97
CA LEU A 55 -3.49 -19.06 -21.90
C LEU A 55 -3.96 -19.53 -23.28
N PRO A 56 -3.87 -20.85 -23.58
CA PRO A 56 -4.47 -21.42 -24.77
C PRO A 56 -6.00 -21.32 -24.71
N ASP A 57 -6.63 -21.31 -25.88
CA ASP A 57 -8.09 -21.33 -25.96
C ASP A 57 -8.65 -22.65 -25.43
N THR A 58 -9.84 -22.58 -24.84
CA THR A 58 -10.52 -23.71 -24.20
C THR A 58 -11.74 -24.15 -25.01
N PRO A 59 -12.25 -25.37 -24.84
CA PRO A 59 -13.48 -25.81 -25.51
C PRO A 59 -14.75 -25.20 -24.89
N LEU A 60 -14.62 -24.17 -24.04
CA LEU A 60 -15.76 -23.52 -23.37
C LEU A 60 -16.45 -22.54 -24.32
N PRO A 61 -17.76 -22.30 -24.15
CA PRO A 61 -18.47 -21.31 -24.96
C PRO A 61 -17.88 -19.92 -24.74
N ASN A 62 -17.80 -19.14 -25.82
CA ASN A 62 -17.34 -17.76 -25.75
C ASN A 62 -18.32 -16.90 -24.94
N ILE A 63 -17.80 -16.08 -24.04
CA ILE A 63 -18.57 -15.12 -23.23
C ILE A 63 -18.07 -13.72 -23.57
N GLY A 64 -18.94 -12.90 -24.14
CA GLY A 64 -18.61 -11.49 -24.45
C GLY A 64 -17.48 -11.33 -25.47
N GLY A 65 -17.30 -12.29 -26.39
CA GLY A 65 -16.25 -12.26 -27.42
C GLY A 65 -14.88 -12.79 -26.97
N LEU A 66 -14.77 -13.26 -25.73
CA LEU A 66 -13.59 -13.93 -25.18
C LEU A 66 -13.87 -15.42 -24.98
N ASP A 67 -12.82 -16.24 -25.11
CA ASP A 67 -12.83 -17.64 -24.69
C ASP A 67 -13.34 -17.76 -23.25
N GLY A 68 -14.23 -18.75 -23.02
CA GLY A 68 -14.87 -18.92 -21.71
C GLY A 68 -13.86 -19.13 -20.58
N GLY A 69 -12.76 -19.83 -20.83
CA GLY A 69 -11.67 -20.02 -19.87
C GLY A 69 -10.96 -18.71 -19.55
N LYS A 70 -10.61 -17.92 -20.56
CA LYS A 70 -10.00 -16.59 -20.40
C LYS A 70 -10.91 -15.62 -19.64
N PHE A 71 -12.20 -15.58 -19.96
CA PHE A 71 -13.19 -14.78 -19.24
C PHE A 71 -13.25 -15.18 -17.76
N LEU A 72 -13.31 -16.48 -17.46
CA LEU A 72 -13.36 -16.98 -16.09
C LEU A 72 -12.10 -16.62 -15.31
N VAL A 73 -10.92 -16.66 -15.92
CA VAL A 73 -9.67 -16.24 -15.27
C VAL A 73 -9.69 -14.75 -14.94
N ILE A 74 -10.13 -13.89 -15.86
CA ILE A 74 -10.23 -12.45 -15.62
C ILE A 74 -11.27 -12.15 -14.54
N PHE A 75 -12.45 -12.77 -14.64
CA PHE A 75 -13.55 -12.58 -13.70
C PHE A 75 -13.18 -13.08 -12.29
N ALA A 76 -12.67 -14.31 -12.20
CA ALA A 76 -12.23 -14.87 -10.92
C ALA A 76 -11.04 -14.10 -10.37
N GLY A 77 -10.07 -13.71 -11.20
CA GLY A 77 -8.92 -12.91 -10.78
C GLY A 77 -9.33 -11.58 -10.16
N GLY A 78 -10.27 -10.85 -10.78
CA GLY A 78 -10.81 -9.61 -10.22
C GLY A 78 -11.56 -9.81 -8.90
N ILE A 79 -12.45 -10.80 -8.83
CA ILE A 79 -13.22 -11.09 -7.61
C ILE A 79 -12.32 -11.59 -6.47
N ILE A 80 -11.42 -12.52 -6.75
CA ILE A 80 -10.48 -13.07 -5.77
C ILE A 80 -9.55 -11.98 -5.27
N GLY A 81 -9.01 -11.14 -6.15
CA GLY A 81 -8.16 -10.00 -5.78
C GLY A 81 -8.87 -9.06 -4.79
N LEU A 82 -10.10 -8.66 -5.11
CA LEU A 82 -10.91 -7.80 -4.23
C LEU A 82 -11.21 -8.47 -2.88
N VAL A 83 -11.61 -9.74 -2.90
CA VAL A 83 -11.97 -10.48 -1.67
C VAL A 83 -10.76 -10.67 -0.77
N ILE A 84 -9.63 -11.14 -1.31
CA ILE A 84 -8.40 -11.38 -0.53
C ILE A 84 -7.92 -10.10 0.12
N MET A 85 -7.90 -8.99 -0.62
CA MET A 85 -7.54 -7.69 -0.07
C MET A 85 -8.40 -7.30 1.12
N ARG A 86 -9.73 -7.43 0.98
CA ARG A 86 -10.66 -7.03 2.03
C ARG A 86 -10.41 -7.80 3.33
N PHE A 87 -10.10 -9.09 3.22
CA PHE A 87 -9.70 -9.88 4.39
C PHE A 87 -8.30 -9.51 4.88
N ALA A 88 -7.34 -9.31 3.99
CA ALA A 88 -5.96 -8.94 4.33
C ALA A 88 -5.90 -7.61 5.08
N ALA A 89 -6.61 -6.57 4.61
CA ALA A 89 -6.68 -5.27 5.26
C ALA A 89 -7.24 -5.38 6.69
N ASN A 90 -8.31 -6.16 6.89
CA ASN A 90 -8.88 -6.39 8.22
C ASN A 90 -7.90 -7.10 9.18
N GLN A 91 -7.14 -8.08 8.70
CA GLN A 91 -6.12 -8.75 9.51
C GLN A 91 -4.91 -7.84 9.76
N PHE A 92 -4.52 -7.06 8.76
CA PHE A 92 -3.41 -6.12 8.81
C PHE A 92 -3.67 -5.01 9.83
N VAL A 93 -4.88 -4.42 9.82
CA VAL A 93 -5.29 -3.42 10.83
C VAL A 93 -5.18 -4.01 12.25
N LYS A 94 -5.68 -5.23 12.48
CA LYS A 94 -5.55 -5.90 13.79
C LYS A 94 -4.10 -6.16 14.18
N LEU A 95 -3.23 -6.46 13.22
CA LEU A 95 -1.80 -6.66 13.46
C LEU A 95 -1.13 -5.34 13.85
N LEU A 96 -1.47 -4.24 13.18
CA LEU A 96 -0.95 -2.91 13.49
C LEU A 96 -1.43 -2.41 14.87
N GLU A 97 -2.69 -2.63 15.22
CA GLU A 97 -3.23 -2.32 16.55
C GLU A 97 -2.46 -3.04 17.67
N ARG A 98 -2.00 -4.27 17.42
CA ARG A 98 -1.19 -5.03 18.39
C ARG A 98 0.27 -4.61 18.42
N ARG A 99 0.83 -4.20 17.29
CA ARG A 99 2.26 -3.94 17.08
C ARG A 99 2.44 -2.62 16.32
N PRO A 100 2.28 -1.45 16.99
CA PRO A 100 2.32 -0.16 16.33
C PRO A 100 3.68 0.17 15.67
N GLY A 101 4.77 -0.48 16.10
CA GLY A 101 6.07 -0.36 15.43
C GLY A 101 6.07 -0.89 13.99
N LEU A 102 5.18 -1.83 13.65
CA LEU A 102 5.03 -2.35 12.29
C LEU A 102 4.34 -1.35 11.35
N GLU A 103 3.55 -0.41 11.87
CA GLU A 103 2.84 0.59 11.05
C GLU A 103 3.86 1.52 10.37
N ILE A 104 4.79 2.04 11.17
CA ILE A 104 5.87 2.93 10.69
C ILE A 104 6.73 2.19 9.66
N ALA A 105 7.05 0.93 9.94
CA ALA A 105 7.84 0.10 9.03
C ALA A 105 7.09 -0.18 7.72
N ALA A 106 5.80 -0.48 7.79
CA ALA A 106 4.96 -0.71 6.62
C ALA A 106 4.87 0.55 5.74
N PHE A 107 4.65 1.73 6.33
CA PHE A 107 4.64 2.99 5.57
C PHE A 107 6.00 3.30 4.94
N ALA A 108 7.09 3.05 5.66
CA ALA A 108 8.45 3.24 5.12
C ALA A 108 8.73 2.27 3.97
N ILE A 109 8.32 1.00 4.07
CA ILE A 109 8.44 0.01 2.99
C ILE A 109 7.63 0.43 1.78
N VAL A 110 6.35 0.80 1.95
CA VAL A 110 5.49 1.25 0.84
C VAL A 110 6.08 2.49 0.16
N GLY A 111 6.54 3.47 0.94
CA GLY A 111 7.22 4.65 0.42
C GLY A 111 8.49 4.30 -0.38
N TRP A 112 9.32 3.39 0.14
CA TRP A 112 10.54 2.94 -0.55
C TRP A 112 10.25 2.17 -1.85
N VAL A 113 9.21 1.31 -1.85
CA VAL A 113 8.72 0.66 -3.06
C VAL A 113 8.22 1.70 -4.07
N GLY A 114 7.51 2.74 -3.61
CA GLY A 114 7.10 3.87 -4.45
C GLY A 114 8.27 4.58 -5.11
N VAL A 115 9.38 4.81 -4.39
CA VAL A 115 10.62 5.36 -4.96
C VAL A 115 11.18 4.44 -6.05
N LYS A 116 11.22 3.12 -5.81
CA LYS A 116 11.65 2.16 -6.84
C LYS A 116 10.78 2.26 -8.09
N LEU A 117 9.46 2.23 -7.94
CA LEU A 117 8.55 2.34 -9.08
C LEU A 117 8.74 3.66 -9.83
N ALA A 118 8.91 4.78 -9.12
CA ALA A 118 9.20 6.07 -9.74
C ALA A 118 10.51 6.06 -10.53
N VAL A 119 11.59 5.47 -9.99
CA VAL A 119 12.87 5.32 -10.69
C VAL A 119 12.71 4.49 -11.96
N TYR A 120 12.00 3.35 -11.88
CA TYR A 120 11.73 2.49 -13.04
C TYR A 120 10.90 3.20 -14.12
N THR A 121 9.90 3.98 -13.71
CA THR A 121 9.10 4.77 -14.64
C THR A 121 9.94 5.86 -15.30
N LEU A 122 10.74 6.62 -14.53
CA LEU A 122 11.59 7.70 -15.05
C LEU A 122 12.76 7.19 -15.92
N SER A 123 13.19 5.95 -15.72
CA SER A 123 14.17 5.28 -16.57
C SER A 123 13.57 4.62 -17.79
N HIS A 124 12.24 4.67 -17.96
CA HIS A 124 11.59 4.05 -19.10
C HIS A 124 12.02 4.77 -20.39
N PRO A 125 12.27 4.04 -21.51
CA PRO A 125 12.82 4.62 -22.74
C PRO A 125 12.04 5.81 -23.31
N SER A 126 10.74 5.88 -23.02
CA SER A 126 9.86 6.98 -23.45
C SER A 126 9.99 8.26 -22.63
N LEU A 127 10.53 8.20 -21.41
CA LEU A 127 10.74 9.36 -20.54
C LEU A 127 12.20 9.84 -20.58
N ALA A 128 13.17 8.93 -20.71
CA ALA A 128 14.60 9.23 -20.92
C ALA A 128 15.23 10.25 -19.94
N ILE A 129 14.63 10.43 -18.75
CA ILE A 129 15.11 11.35 -17.72
C ILE A 129 16.27 10.71 -16.92
N LEU A 130 16.26 9.39 -16.76
CA LEU A 130 17.30 8.60 -16.10
C LEU A 130 17.79 7.48 -17.03
N SER A 131 19.06 7.08 -16.89
CA SER A 131 19.60 5.97 -17.67
C SER A 131 18.91 4.65 -17.30
N GLU A 132 18.50 3.90 -18.32
CA GLU A 132 17.86 2.58 -18.17
C GLU A 132 18.80 1.58 -17.48
N GLU A 133 20.10 1.72 -17.74
CA GLU A 133 21.17 0.94 -17.12
C GLU A 133 21.21 1.13 -15.60
N PHE A 134 20.93 2.34 -15.09
CA PHE A 134 20.91 2.60 -13.65
C PHE A 134 19.77 1.87 -12.94
N ALA A 135 18.54 1.95 -13.48
CA ALA A 135 17.37 1.31 -12.87
C ALA A 135 17.43 -0.22 -12.90
N HIS A 136 18.08 -0.79 -13.93
CA HIS A 136 18.26 -2.24 -14.05
C HIS A 136 19.56 -2.76 -13.42
N SER A 137 20.46 -1.87 -13.00
CA SER A 137 21.77 -2.22 -12.43
C SER A 137 21.64 -3.14 -11.21
N THR A 138 22.58 -4.08 -11.11
CA THR A 138 22.67 -5.01 -9.97
C THR A 138 22.92 -4.25 -8.68
N GLU A 139 23.72 -3.17 -8.72
CA GLU A 139 24.02 -2.31 -7.58
C GLU A 139 22.75 -1.64 -7.02
N TRP A 140 21.89 -1.12 -7.90
CA TRP A 140 20.62 -0.53 -7.48
C TRP A 140 19.67 -1.57 -6.87
N LYS A 141 19.55 -2.75 -7.48
CA LYS A 141 18.73 -3.84 -6.92
C LYS A 141 19.23 -4.26 -5.54
N VAL A 142 20.54 -4.45 -5.38
CA VAL A 142 21.13 -4.86 -4.09
C VAL A 142 20.90 -3.80 -3.02
N SER A 143 21.16 -2.53 -3.31
CA SER A 143 20.92 -1.44 -2.35
C SER A 143 19.43 -1.32 -2.00
N PHE A 144 18.53 -1.47 -2.98
CA PHE A 144 17.09 -1.47 -2.75
C PHE A 144 16.66 -2.55 -1.76
N TYR A 145 17.05 -3.81 -1.99
CA TYR A 145 16.68 -4.92 -1.11
C TYR A 145 17.37 -4.83 0.24
N ALA A 146 18.60 -4.33 0.32
CA ALA A 146 19.30 -4.10 1.57
C ALA A 146 18.56 -3.08 2.46
N VAL A 147 18.13 -1.95 1.89
CA VAL A 147 17.34 -0.94 2.61
C VAL A 147 15.98 -1.51 3.04
N LEU A 148 15.32 -2.28 2.17
CA LEU A 148 14.02 -2.90 2.49
C LEU A 148 14.14 -3.85 3.68
N VAL A 149 15.13 -4.74 3.67
CA VAL A 149 15.41 -5.66 4.79
C VAL A 149 15.78 -4.87 6.05
N GLY A 150 16.58 -3.81 5.92
CA GLY A 150 16.93 -2.93 7.03
C GLY A 150 15.71 -2.29 7.70
N ILE A 151 14.77 -1.75 6.92
CA ILE A 151 13.52 -1.17 7.41
C ILE A 151 12.66 -2.25 8.08
N ALA A 152 12.54 -3.43 7.47
CA ALA A 152 11.75 -4.53 8.04
C ALA A 152 12.33 -5.01 9.38
N ALA A 153 13.65 -5.21 9.45
CA ALA A 153 14.34 -5.59 10.68
C ALA A 153 14.20 -4.52 11.76
N ALA A 154 14.42 -3.25 11.43
CA ALA A 154 14.22 -2.14 12.36
C ALA A 154 12.77 -2.11 12.86
N GLY A 155 11.79 -2.16 11.95
CA GLY A 155 10.38 -2.24 12.29
C GLY A 155 10.04 -3.35 13.27
N TRP A 156 10.62 -4.54 13.05
CA TRP A 156 10.44 -5.68 13.92
C TRP A 156 11.08 -5.48 15.30
N PHE A 157 12.33 -5.04 15.37
CA PHE A 157 13.05 -4.85 16.64
C PHE A 157 12.55 -3.66 17.48
N PHE A 158 12.08 -2.59 16.83
CA PHE A 158 11.48 -1.43 17.50
C PHE A 158 10.02 -1.67 17.90
N SER A 159 9.39 -2.75 17.43
CA SER A 159 8.03 -3.17 17.81
C SER A 159 8.03 -3.90 19.17
N LYS A 160 8.58 -3.25 20.20
CA LYS A 160 8.37 -3.69 21.59
C LYS A 160 6.90 -3.53 21.92
N ASP A 161 6.29 -4.60 22.44
CA ASP A 161 4.93 -4.57 22.97
C ASP A 161 4.83 -3.43 23.98
N LYS A 162 3.85 -2.55 23.83
CA LYS A 162 3.43 -1.72 24.96
C LYS A 162 2.76 -2.62 25.99
N THR A 163 3.56 -3.28 26.82
CA THR A 163 3.11 -3.82 28.09
C THR A 163 2.65 -2.65 28.95
N ASN A 164 1.33 -2.56 29.17
CA ASN A 164 0.66 -1.95 30.32
C ASN A 164 1.37 -0.78 31.01
N GLU A 165 1.12 0.45 30.56
CA GLU A 165 1.42 1.66 31.37
C GLU A 165 0.16 2.51 31.63
N SER A 166 -1.01 1.88 31.72
CA SER A 166 -2.26 2.51 32.18
C SER A 166 -2.67 2.10 33.60
N VAL A 167 -1.88 1.30 34.31
CA VAL A 167 -2.08 0.97 35.74
C VAL A 167 -0.99 1.65 36.58
N LYS A 168 -1.16 2.95 36.88
CA LYS A 168 -0.66 3.65 38.10
C LYS A 168 -0.85 5.18 37.98
N LYS A 169 -2.10 5.64 37.95
CA LYS A 169 -2.46 7.00 38.38
C LYS A 169 -3.93 7.06 38.77
N LYS A 170 -4.30 6.36 39.85
CA LYS A 170 -5.40 6.80 40.71
C LYS A 170 -4.76 7.34 41.98
N PRO A 171 -4.88 8.65 42.28
CA PRO A 171 -4.48 9.14 43.59
C PRO A 171 -5.45 8.57 44.62
N LYS A 172 -4.89 8.09 45.74
CA LYS A 172 -5.62 7.87 46.98
C LYS A 172 -6.31 9.20 47.34
N VAL A 173 -7.63 9.17 47.50
CA VAL A 173 -8.34 10.16 48.29
C VAL A 173 -8.89 9.38 49.48
N SER A 174 -8.17 9.51 50.60
CA SER A 174 -8.61 9.23 51.96
C SER A 174 -9.48 10.38 52.45
#